data_AF-A0A2E5EEC1-F1
#
_entry.id   AF-A0A2E5EEC1-F1
#
_cell.length_a   1.000
_cell.length_b   1.000
_cell.length_c   1.000
_cell.angle_alpha   90.00
_cell.angle_beta   90.00
_cell.angle_gamma   90.00
#
_symmetry.space_group_name_H-M   'P 1'
#
loop_
_entity.id
_entity.type
_entity.pdbx_description
1 polymer ?
#
loop_
_entity_poly.entity_id
_entity_poly.type
_entity_poly.pdbx_seq_one_letter_code
_entity_poly.pdbx_strand_id
1 'polypeptide(L)' 'MERGPIMRVLTEMKGTAKELDLVMQGQSKHMEIRNVVLAEELHSANGIRITTRQNEIWLDASHVSAMWQTREDGS' A
#
# COMPACT_ATOMS: atom_id res chain seq x y z
N MET A 1 0.64 -17.81 -2.94
CA MET A 1 -0.32 -16.72 -3.22
C MET A 1 0.49 -15.50 -3.59
N GLU A 2 0.40 -15.03 -4.84
CA GLU A 2 1.17 -13.87 -5.28
C GLU A 2 0.70 -12.61 -4.56
N ARG A 3 1.60 -11.90 -3.87
CA ARG A 3 1.39 -10.52 -3.39
C ARG A 3 1.33 -9.50 -4.54
N GLY A 4 1.33 -10.01 -5.78
CA GLY A 4 1.32 -9.26 -7.03
C GLY A 4 0.28 -8.12 -7.10
N PRO A 5 -0.96 -8.28 -6.61
CA PRO A 5 -1.97 -7.25 -6.77
C PRO A 5 -1.64 -5.94 -6.02
N ILE A 6 -1.23 -6.00 -4.75
CA ILE A 6 -0.93 -4.79 -3.97
C ILE A 6 0.37 -4.14 -4.41
N MET A 7 1.40 -4.93 -4.72
CA MET A 7 2.67 -4.39 -5.22
C MET A 7 2.51 -3.73 -6.59
N ARG A 8 1.66 -4.29 -7.45
CA ARG A 8 1.31 -3.68 -8.73
C ARG A 8 0.63 -2.33 -8.54
N VAL A 9 -0.37 -2.25 -7.67
CA VAL A 9 -1.06 -0.99 -7.36
C VAL A 9 -0.07 0.06 -6.81
N LEU A 10 0.75 -0.29 -5.83
CA LEU A 10 1.73 0.64 -5.26
C LEU A 10 2.78 1.09 -6.29
N THR A 11 3.15 0.22 -7.22
CA THR A 11 4.04 0.55 -8.34
C THR A 11 3.36 1.53 -9.31
N GLU A 12 2.09 1.31 -9.65
CA GLU A 12 1.29 2.20 -10.50
C GLU A 12 1.04 3.57 -9.84
N MET A 13 1.00 3.63 -8.52
CA MET A 13 0.86 4.88 -7.77
C MET A 13 2.15 5.71 -7.70
N LYS A 14 3.32 5.11 -7.95
CA LYS A 14 4.60 5.79 -7.81
C LYS A 14 4.68 7.03 -8.69
N GLY A 15 4.93 8.19 -8.08
CA GLY A 15 5.03 9.47 -8.79
C GLY A 15 3.70 10.04 -9.29
N THR A 16 2.57 9.42 -8.93
CA THR A 16 1.23 9.90 -9.26
C THR A 16 0.56 10.55 -8.04
N ALA A 17 -0.58 11.21 -8.28
CA ALA A 17 -1.45 11.72 -7.21
C ALA A 17 -2.48 10.68 -6.72
N LYS A 18 -2.39 9.41 -7.18
CA LYS A 18 -3.34 8.37 -6.77
C LYS A 18 -3.27 8.13 -5.26
N GLU A 19 -4.43 7.78 -4.71
CA GLU A 19 -4.60 7.47 -3.30
C GLU A 19 -5.14 6.04 -3.14
N LEU A 20 -4.68 5.37 -2.08
CA LEU A 20 -5.05 3.99 -1.76
C LEU A 20 -5.50 3.91 -0.32
N ASP A 21 -6.74 3.47 -0.14
CA ASP A 21 -7.23 3.10 1.19
C ASP A 21 -6.98 1.62 1.43
N LEU A 22 -6.31 1.34 2.54
CA LEU A 22 -6.09 0.00 3.05
C LEU A 22 -6.96 -0.23 4.27
N VAL A 23 -7.76 -1.30 4.21
CA VAL A 23 -8.50 -1.82 5.37
C VAL A 23 -7.76 -3.04 5.89
N MET A 24 -7.29 -2.96 7.14
CA MET A 24 -6.64 -4.07 7.83
C MET A 24 -7.67 -4.79 8.70
N GLN A 25 -7.71 -6.13 8.62
CA GLN A 25 -8.59 -6.91 9.49
C GLN A 25 -8.28 -6.65 10.97
N GLY A 26 -9.33 -6.44 11.77
CA GLY A 26 -9.21 -6.15 13.20
C GLY A 26 -8.85 -4.70 13.53
N GLN A 27 -8.68 -3.83 12.54
CA GLN A 27 -8.49 -2.38 12.74
C GLN A 27 -9.77 -1.63 12.36
N SER A 28 -10.22 -0.72 13.22
CA SER A 28 -11.40 0.10 12.95
C SER A 28 -11.12 1.29 12.03
N LYS A 29 -9.84 1.62 11.82
CA LYS A 29 -9.41 2.79 11.06
C LYS A 29 -8.75 2.36 9.75
N HIS A 30 -9.15 3.01 8.66
CA HIS A 30 -8.51 2.84 7.37
C HIS A 30 -7.15 3.54 7.35
N MET A 31 -6.21 2.97 6.63
CA MET A 31 -4.91 3.59 6.37
C MET A 31 -4.89 4.12 4.94
N GLU A 32 -4.74 5.43 4.80
CA GLU A 32 -4.60 6.10 3.51
C GLU A 32 -3.11 6.16 3.12
N ILE A 33 -2.81 5.73 1.90
CA ILE A 33 -1.49 5.84 1.27
C ILE A 33 -1.61 6.79 0.08
N ARG A 34 -0.74 7.78 0.02
CA ARG A 34 -0.68 8.79 -1.05
C ARG A 34 0.75 9.19 -1.34
N ASN A 35 0.98 9.82 -2.50
CA ASN A 35 2.30 10.34 -2.90
C ASN A 35 3.41 9.29 -2.77
N VAL A 36 3.16 8.08 -3.27
CA VAL A 36 4.12 6.97 -3.19
C VAL A 36 5.39 7.34 -3.98
N VAL A 37 6.55 7.18 -3.33
CA VAL A 37 7.89 7.40 -3.91
C VAL A 37 8.54 6.06 -4.21
N LEU A 38 8.38 5.09 -3.32
CA LEU A 38 8.98 3.77 -3.42
C LEU A 38 8.09 2.73 -2.73
N ALA A 39 8.02 1.53 -3.33
CA ALA A 39 7.41 0.36 -2.72
C ALA A 39 8.32 -0.83 -2.96
N GLU A 40 8.71 -1.52 -1.90
CA GLU A 40 9.67 -2.63 -1.93
C GLU A 40 9.11 -3.83 -1.17
N GLU A 41 9.20 -5.01 -1.79
CA GLU A 41 8.91 -6.26 -1.10
C GLU A 41 10.11 -6.71 -0.26
N LEU A 42 9.86 -7.00 1.01
CA LEU A 42 10.85 -7.46 1.96
C LEU A 42 10.77 -8.99 2.04
N HIS A 43 11.58 -9.66 1.20
CA HIS A 43 11.57 -11.12 1.09
C HIS A 43 11.89 -11.86 2.39
N SER A 44 12.68 -11.27 3.29
CA SER A 44 13.07 -11.89 4.56
C SER A 44 11.99 -11.82 5.65
N ALA A 45 11.14 -10.79 5.61
CA ALA A 45 10.17 -10.48 6.65
C ALA A 45 8.72 -10.68 6.20
N ASN A 46 8.51 -11.17 4.97
CA ASN A 46 7.17 -11.22 4.39
C ASN A 46 6.46 -9.86 4.43
N GLY A 47 7.19 -8.76 4.28
CA GLY A 47 6.65 -7.41 4.44
C GLY A 47 6.68 -6.59 3.17
N ILE A 48 6.01 -5.44 3.19
CA ILE A 48 6.12 -4.40 2.16
C ILE A 48 6.53 -3.11 2.86
N ARG A 49 7.61 -2.50 2.37
CA ARG A 49 8.00 -1.14 2.75
C ARG A 49 7.47 -0.17 1.72
N ILE A 50 6.78 0.87 2.19
CA ILE A 50 6.22 1.92 1.34
C ILE A 50 6.78 3.25 1.82
N THR A 51 7.53 3.94 0.97
CA THR A 51 8.00 5.29 1.23
C THR A 51 7.10 6.26 0.48
N THR A 52 6.47 7.17 1.23
CA THR A 52 5.73 8.31 0.68
C THR A 52 6.58 9.57 0.79
N ARG A 53 6.08 10.71 0.29
CA ARG A 53 6.72 12.01 0.53
C ARG A 53 6.65 12.45 1.99
N GLN A 54 5.70 11.92 2.76
CA GLN A 54 5.39 12.36 4.12
C GLN A 54 6.02 11.45 5.18
N ASN A 55 6.11 10.15 4.92
CA ASN A 55 6.51 9.14 5.90
C ASN A 55 6.86 7.79 5.25
N GLU A 56 7.26 6.85 6.10
CA GLU A 56 7.43 5.44 5.74
C GLU A 56 6.38 4.57 6.43
N ILE A 57 5.85 3.59 5.70
CA ILE A 57 4.82 2.66 6.14
C ILE A 57 5.36 1.24 5.96
N TRP A 58 5.21 0.41 6.99
CA TRP A 58 5.64 -0.98 7.00
C TRP A 58 4.42 -1.88 7.15
N LEU A 59 4.20 -2.76 6.16
CA LEU A 59 3.14 -3.77 6.16
C LEU A 59 3.78 -5.14 6.39
N ASP A 60 3.25 -5.93 7.32
CA ASP A 60 3.64 -7.32 7.53
C ASP A 60 2.56 -8.26 6.96
N ALA A 61 2.93 -9.22 6.10
CA ALA A 61 1.96 -10.06 5.38
C ALA A 61 1.20 -11.05 6.27
N SER A 62 1.52 -11.17 7.56
CA SER A 62 0.72 -11.98 8.50
C SER A 62 -0.68 -11.39 8.74
N HIS A 63 -0.88 -10.09 8.47
CA HIS A 63 -2.15 -9.38 8.70
C HIS A 63 -2.82 -8.86 7.43
N VAL A 64 -2.21 -9.09 6.25
CA VAL A 64 -2.74 -8.59 4.97
C VAL A 64 -3.77 -9.57 4.43
N SER A 65 -4.91 -9.65 5.12
CA SER A 65 -6.20 -9.88 4.45
C SER A 65 -6.75 -8.53 4.01
N ALA A 66 -5.97 -7.77 3.24
CA ALA A 66 -6.31 -6.39 2.93
C ALA A 66 -7.33 -6.36 1.80
N MET A 67 -8.47 -5.74 2.05
CA MET A 67 -9.31 -5.18 1.00
C MET A 67 -8.78 -3.77 0.72
N TRP A 68 -8.53 -3.45 -0.54
CA TRP A 68 -8.01 -2.14 -0.94
C TRP A 68 -8.88 -1.51 -2.01
N GLN A 69 -8.99 -0.19 -1.98
CA GLN A 69 -9.67 0.60 -3.00
C GLN A 69 -8.75 1.71 -3.47
N THR A 70 -8.46 1.72 -4.77
CA THR A 70 -7.77 2.84 -5.43
C THR A 70 -8.79 3.90 -5.79
N ARG A 71 -8.53 5.15 -5.41
CA ARG A 71 -9.30 6.29 -5.90
C ARG A 71 -8.48 7.03 -6.95
N GLU A 72 -9.09 7.25 -8.11
CA GLU A 72 -8.57 8.17 -9.11
C GLU A 72 -9.31 9.49 -8.92
N ASP A 73 -8.58 10.55 -8.56
CA ASP A 73 -9.19 11.87 -8.46
C ASP A 73 -9.50 12.33 -9.89
N GLY A 74 -10.79 12.36 -10.21
CA GLY A 74 -11.30 12.70 -11.53
C GLY A 74 -11.20 14.21 -11.75
N SER A 75 -10.40 14.60 -12.75
CA SER A 75 -10.43 15.93 -13.37
C SER A 75 -11.65 16.12 -14.26
#